data_AF-A0A5E7VSM8-F1
#
_entry.id   AF-A0A5E7VSM8-F1
#
_cell.length_a   1.000
_cell.length_b   1.000
_cell.length_c   1.000
_cell.angle_alpha   90.00
_cell.angle_beta   90.00
_cell.angle_gamma   90.00
#
_symmetry.space_group_name_H-M   'P 1'
#
loop_
_entity.id
_entity.type
_entity.pdbx_description
1 polymer ?
#
loop_
_entity_poly.entity_id
_entity_poly.type
_entity_poly.pdbx_seq_one_letter_code
_entity_poly.pdbx_strand_id
1 'polypeptide(L)'
;MFSIPQRSLRFFTLILFMGLLALTGCQTAPQKGLTPAQIAVLKQQGFELTDEGWAFGLSGKVLFGSDVESLNAQSTEIVQRIGKALLGVGIERVRVDGHTDASGKETYNQQLSLRRAKSVGNVLRSG
;
A
#
# COMPACT_ATOMS: atom_id res chain seq x y z
N MET A 1 36.20 35.42 -46.14
CA MET A 1 36.38 34.06 -45.55
C MET A 1 36.91 34.24 -44.13
N PHE A 2 36.07 34.07 -43.11
CA PHE A 2 36.48 34.17 -41.71
C PHE A 2 36.98 32.81 -41.24
N SER A 3 38.26 32.71 -40.85
CA SER A 3 38.86 31.49 -40.32
C SER A 3 38.69 31.47 -38.80
N ILE A 4 37.83 30.60 -38.30
CA ILE A 4 37.57 30.45 -36.86
C ILE A 4 38.75 29.68 -36.23
N PRO A 5 39.42 30.20 -35.18
CA PRO A 5 40.60 29.56 -34.62
C PRO A 5 40.24 28.21 -33.98
N GLN A 6 40.90 27.14 -34.42
CA GLN A 6 40.71 25.75 -33.97
C GLN A 6 40.72 25.56 -32.43
N ARG A 7 41.41 26.45 -31.70
CA ARG A 7 41.43 26.48 -30.23
C ARG A 7 40.06 26.83 -29.62
N SER A 8 39.33 27.77 -30.22
CA SER A 8 37.99 28.16 -29.78
C SER A 8 37.00 27.00 -29.93
N LEU A 9 37.07 26.27 -31.05
CA LEU A 9 36.19 25.14 -31.32
C LEU A 9 36.40 23.96 -30.34
N ARG A 10 37.66 23.70 -29.96
CA ARG A 10 38.04 22.67 -28.96
C ARG A 10 37.57 23.03 -27.55
N PHE A 11 37.68 24.31 -27.16
CA PHE A 11 37.15 24.78 -25.89
C PHE A 11 35.62 24.67 -25.84
N PHE A 12 34.94 25.01 -26.94
CA PHE A 12 33.49 24.91 -27.03
C PHE A 12 33.01 23.46 -26.94
N THR A 13 33.73 22.52 -27.56
CA THR A 13 33.40 21.08 -27.45
C THR A 13 33.65 20.52 -26.06
N LEU A 14 34.72 20.94 -25.37
CA LEU A 14 35.00 20.57 -23.98
C LEU A 14 33.92 21.06 -23.01
N ILE A 15 33.47 22.31 -23.16
CA ILE A 15 32.40 22.90 -22.34
C ILE A 15 31.06 22.19 -22.60
N LEU A 16 30.76 21.87 -23.87
CA LEU A 16 29.54 21.14 -24.23
C LEU A 16 29.51 19.72 -23.64
N PHE A 17 30.64 19.01 -23.67
CA PHE A 17 30.77 17.67 -23.07
C PHE A 17 30.63 17.69 -21.54
N MET A 18 31.16 18.72 -20.88
CA MET A 18 31.04 18.89 -19.43
C MET A 18 29.60 19.24 -19.01
N GLY A 19 28.85 19.96 -19.84
CA GLY A 19 27.42 20.23 -19.63
C GLY A 19 26.53 18.98 -19.75
N LEU A 20 26.85 18.07 -20.68
CA LEU A 20 26.12 16.80 -20.86
C LEU A 20 26.27 15.84 -19.67
N LEU A 21 27.41 15.87 -18.96
CA LEU A 21 27.66 15.02 -17.79
C LEU A 21 26.86 15.46 -16.55
N ALA A 22 26.43 16.72 -16.48
CA ALA A 22 25.71 17.27 -15.32
C ALA A 22 24.24 16.82 -15.21
N LEU A 23 23.68 16.14 -16.22
CA LEU A 23 22.28 15.71 -16.26
C LEU A 23 22.04 14.29 -15.71
N THR A 24 23.05 13.60 -15.19
CA THR A 24 22.93 12.20 -14.72
C THR A 24 22.52 12.03 -13.25
N GLY A 25 22.11 13.11 -12.58
CA GLY A 25 21.65 13.07 -11.20
C GLY A 25 20.20 12.62 -11.04
N CYS A 26 19.91 11.32 -11.13
CA CYS A 26 18.66 10.77 -10.58
C CYS A 26 18.79 10.70 -9.05
N GLN A 27 18.58 11.82 -8.36
CA GLN A 27 18.52 11.85 -6.90
C GLN A 27 17.14 11.34 -6.46
N THR A 28 16.96 10.02 -6.41
CA THR A 28 15.74 9.41 -5.90
C THR A 28 15.69 9.58 -4.38
N ALA A 29 15.06 10.66 -3.93
CA ALA A 29 14.77 10.85 -2.50
C ALA A 29 13.92 9.68 -1.97
N PRO A 30 14.15 9.23 -0.71
CA PRO A 30 13.29 8.24 -0.10
C PRO A 30 11.84 8.74 -0.08
N GLN A 31 10.96 8.00 -0.73
CA GLN A 31 9.53 8.33 -0.84
C GLN A 31 8.93 8.29 0.58
N LYS A 32 8.51 9.45 1.09
CA LYS A 32 7.81 9.56 2.37
C LYS A 32 6.32 9.26 2.13
N GLY A 33 5.95 7.97 2.14
CA GLY A 33 4.57 7.53 1.98
C GLY A 33 4.39 6.43 0.94
N LEU A 34 3.13 6.18 0.58
CA LEU A 34 2.78 5.18 -0.44
C LEU A 34 3.11 5.68 -1.85
N THR A 35 3.62 4.78 -2.69
CA THR A 35 3.92 5.08 -4.09
C THR A 35 2.63 5.14 -4.92
N PRO A 36 2.64 5.81 -6.09
CA PRO A 36 1.48 5.80 -7.00
C PRO A 36 1.02 4.38 -7.38
N ALA A 37 1.96 3.44 -7.54
CA ALA A 37 1.65 2.05 -7.84
C ALA A 37 0.93 1.35 -6.66
N GLN A 38 1.37 1.61 -5.42
CA GLN A 38 0.71 1.11 -4.21
C GLN A 38 -0.71 1.66 -4.08
N ILE A 39 -0.88 2.97 -4.32
CA ILE A 39 -2.20 3.62 -4.28
C ILE A 39 -3.14 3.05 -5.34
N ALA A 40 -2.64 2.74 -6.54
CA ALA A 40 -3.44 2.15 -7.60
C ALA A 40 -4.00 0.76 -7.19
N VAL A 41 -3.16 -0.07 -6.55
CA VAL A 41 -3.60 -1.38 -6.04
C VAL A 41 -4.61 -1.23 -4.90
N LEU A 42 -4.40 -0.30 -3.97
CA LEU A 42 -5.37 -0.02 -2.91
C LEU A 42 -6.75 0.32 -3.47
N LYS A 43 -6.82 1.24 -4.44
CA LYS A 43 -8.08 1.59 -5.13
C LYS A 43 -8.69 0.39 -5.84
N GLN A 44 -7.88 -0.44 -6.50
CA GLN A 44 -8.36 -1.64 -7.19
C GLN A 44 -8.95 -2.68 -6.24
N GLN A 45 -8.38 -2.83 -5.04
CA GLN A 45 -8.92 -3.68 -3.99
C GLN A 45 -10.14 -3.08 -3.28
N GLY A 46 -10.51 -1.84 -3.61
CA GLY A 46 -11.67 -1.15 -3.03
C GLY A 46 -11.36 -0.35 -1.76
N PHE A 47 -10.09 -0.10 -1.45
CA PHE A 47 -9.73 0.79 -0.34
C PHE A 47 -10.11 2.24 -0.67
N GLU A 48 -10.60 2.93 0.35
CA GLU A 48 -10.94 4.34 0.31
C GLU A 48 -10.03 5.13 1.25
N LEU A 49 -9.73 6.38 0.89
CA LEU A 49 -8.96 7.27 1.74
C LEU A 49 -9.90 7.91 2.77
N THR A 50 -9.61 7.68 4.05
CA THR A 50 -10.33 8.25 5.19
C THR A 50 -9.38 9.14 6.01
N ASP A 51 -9.91 9.76 7.06
CA ASP A 51 -9.11 10.56 8.01
C ASP A 51 -8.04 9.72 8.73
N GLU A 52 -8.24 8.40 8.82
CA GLU A 52 -7.30 7.46 9.43
C GLU A 52 -6.34 6.81 8.42
N GLY A 53 -6.45 7.16 7.13
CA GLY A 53 -5.65 6.63 6.03
C GLY A 53 -6.45 5.73 5.09
N TRP A 54 -5.76 4.84 4.38
CA TRP A 54 -6.42 3.92 3.45
C TRP A 54 -7.11 2.80 4.21
N ALA A 55 -8.44 2.69 4.07
CA ALA A 55 -9.26 1.72 4.77
C ALA A 55 -10.11 0.90 3.79
N PHE A 56 -10.36 -0.36 4.14
CA PHE A 56 -11.26 -1.25 3.40
C PHE A 56 -12.28 -1.85 4.36
N GLY A 57 -13.54 -1.46 4.19
CA GLY A 57 -14.64 -1.94 5.01
C GLY A 57 -15.21 -3.25 4.47
N LEU A 58 -15.17 -4.29 5.29
CA LEU A 58 -15.87 -5.55 5.02
C LEU A 58 -17.01 -5.70 6.01
N SER A 59 -18.21 -6.02 5.51
CA SER A 59 -19.33 -6.23 6.43
C SER A 59 -19.09 -7.49 7.27
N GLY A 60 -19.25 -7.38 8.60
CA GLY A 60 -19.03 -8.49 9.52
C GLY A 60 -19.90 -9.71 9.22
N LYS A 61 -21.11 -9.50 8.68
CA LYS A 61 -22.05 -10.55 8.27
C LYS A 61 -21.55 -11.37 7.06
N VAL A 62 -20.75 -10.76 6.20
CA VAL A 62 -20.16 -11.46 5.04
C VAL A 62 -18.90 -12.22 5.48
N LEU A 63 -18.11 -11.63 6.38
CA LEU A 63 -16.87 -12.24 6.87
C LEU A 63 -17.10 -13.43 7.80
N PHE A 64 -18.03 -13.28 8.74
CA PHE A 64 -18.25 -14.21 9.83
C PHE A 64 -19.65 -14.81 9.72
N GLY A 65 -19.76 -16.12 9.96
CA GLY A 65 -21.07 -16.73 10.22
C GLY A 65 -21.67 -16.20 11.53
N SER A 66 -22.98 -16.40 11.75
CA SER A 66 -23.64 -16.05 13.01
C SER A 66 -22.92 -16.72 14.19
N ASP A 67 -22.48 -15.92 15.16
CA ASP A 67 -21.74 -16.35 16.37
C ASP A 67 -20.40 -17.06 16.15
N VAL A 68 -19.82 -16.99 14.95
CA VAL A 68 -18.52 -17.59 14.65
C VAL A 68 -17.43 -16.52 14.64
N GLU A 69 -16.30 -16.82 15.28
CA GLU A 69 -15.09 -15.97 15.30
C GLU A 69 -14.14 -16.30 14.16
N SER A 70 -14.29 -17.48 13.58
CA SER A 70 -13.55 -17.95 12.42
C SER A 70 -14.18 -17.42 11.14
N LEU A 71 -13.34 -16.98 10.21
CA LEU A 71 -13.74 -16.67 8.84
C LEU A 71 -14.29 -17.94 8.18
N ASN A 72 -15.35 -17.80 7.38
CA ASN A 72 -15.74 -18.90 6.50
C ASN A 72 -14.72 -19.07 5.34
N ALA A 73 -14.82 -20.15 4.58
CA ALA A 73 -13.86 -20.46 3.51
C ALA A 73 -13.79 -19.34 2.45
N GLN A 74 -14.94 -18.86 1.98
CA GLN A 74 -15.02 -17.78 0.98
C GLN A 74 -14.37 -16.49 1.49
N SER A 75 -14.63 -16.11 2.74
CA SER A 75 -14.06 -14.92 3.38
C SER A 75 -12.56 -15.06 3.60
N THR A 76 -12.10 -16.27 3.92
CA THR A 76 -10.67 -16.59 4.01
C THR A 76 -9.97 -16.35 2.68
N GLU A 77 -10.54 -16.86 1.58
CA GLU A 77 -9.99 -16.62 0.23
C GLU A 77 -9.96 -15.13 -0.14
N ILE A 78 -10.99 -14.37 0.24
CA ILE A 78 -11.03 -12.92 0.02
C ILE A 78 -9.90 -12.22 0.77
N VAL A 79 -9.75 -12.49 2.06
CA VAL A 79 -8.71 -11.89 2.90
C VAL A 79 -7.31 -12.26 2.38
N GLN A 80 -7.09 -13.53 1.99
CA GLN A 80 -5.82 -13.96 1.41
C GLN A 80 -5.50 -13.25 0.08
N ARG A 81 -6.49 -13.10 -0.80
CA ARG A 81 -6.31 -12.41 -2.09
C ARG A 81 -5.90 -10.95 -1.88
N ILE A 82 -6.56 -10.27 -0.95
CA ILE A 82 -6.23 -8.88 -0.59
C ILE A 82 -4.82 -8.82 -0.01
N GLY A 83 -4.49 -9.69 0.94
CA GLY A 83 -3.14 -9.77 1.54
C GLY A 83 -2.05 -9.93 0.49
N LYS A 84 -2.24 -10.86 -0.46
CA LYS A 84 -1.31 -11.09 -1.57
C LYS A 84 -1.17 -9.88 -2.50
N ALA A 85 -2.27 -9.19 -2.80
CA ALA A 85 -2.25 -7.97 -3.62
C ALA A 85 -1.43 -6.85 -2.95
N LEU A 86 -1.62 -6.66 -1.64
CA LEU A 86 -0.88 -5.66 -0.86
C LEU A 86 0.62 -5.99 -0.79
N LEU A 87 0.97 -7.24 -0.50
CA LEU A 87 2.36 -7.70 -0.50
C LEU A 87 3.01 -7.55 -1.89
N GLY A 88 2.26 -7.81 -2.97
CA GLY A 88 2.74 -7.69 -4.34
C GLY A 88 3.21 -6.28 -4.74
N VAL A 89 2.80 -5.24 -4.00
CA VAL A 89 3.27 -3.85 -4.18
C VAL A 89 4.12 -3.35 -3.01
N GLY A 90 4.56 -4.22 -2.11
CA GLY A 90 5.42 -3.88 -0.98
C GLY A 90 4.70 -3.19 0.19
N ILE A 91 3.39 -3.41 0.34
CA ILE A 91 2.65 -3.01 1.56
C ILE A 91 2.72 -4.18 2.55
N GLU A 92 3.65 -4.07 3.50
CA GLU A 92 3.94 -5.14 4.47
C GLU A 92 3.25 -4.96 5.82
N ARG A 93 2.65 -3.79 6.08
CA ARG A 93 2.01 -3.46 7.35
C ARG A 93 0.57 -3.04 7.14
N VAL A 94 -0.34 -3.71 7.84
CA VAL A 94 -1.77 -3.42 7.86
C VAL A 94 -2.29 -3.43 9.30
N ARG A 95 -3.30 -2.60 9.57
CA ARG A 95 -4.07 -2.63 10.81
C ARG A 95 -5.41 -3.31 10.52
N VAL A 96 -5.88 -4.13 11.46
CA VAL A 96 -7.16 -4.82 11.36
C VAL A 96 -8.01 -4.39 12.56
N ASP A 97 -9.11 -3.70 12.27
CA ASP A 97 -10.05 -3.21 13.27
C ASP A 97 -11.32 -4.06 13.22
N GLY A 98 -11.74 -4.58 14.38
CA GLY A 98 -12.94 -5.40 14.53
C GLY A 98 -14.09 -4.59 15.09
N HIS A 99 -15.28 -4.74 14.52
CA HIS A 99 -16.50 -4.08 15.00
C HIS A 99 -17.62 -5.11 15.16
N THR A 100 -18.39 -4.97 16.23
CA THR A 100 -19.66 -5.67 16.46
C THR A 100 -20.81 -4.67 16.44
N ASP A 101 -22.04 -5.15 16.33
CA ASP A 101 -23.20 -4.29 16.54
C ASP A 101 -23.30 -3.81 18.00
N ALA A 102 -24.16 -2.83 18.25
CA ALA A 102 -24.38 -2.26 19.58
C ALA A 102 -25.30 -3.11 20.46
N SER A 103 -25.73 -4.29 20.01
CA SER A 103 -26.67 -5.14 20.75
C SER A 103 -25.91 -6.01 21.74
N GLY A 104 -26.41 -6.12 22.97
CA GLY A 104 -25.80 -6.96 24.02
C GLY A 104 -24.83 -6.20 24.92
N LYS A 105 -23.98 -6.94 25.65
CA LYS A 105 -23.04 -6.36 26.63
C LYS A 105 -21.82 -5.79 25.91
N GLU A 106 -21.48 -4.54 26.22
CA GLU A 106 -20.31 -3.84 25.67
C GLU A 106 -19.01 -4.65 25.81
N THR A 107 -18.76 -5.20 27.00
CA THR A 107 -17.56 -6.02 27.26
C THR A 107 -17.50 -7.27 26.40
N TYR A 108 -18.65 -7.90 26.13
CA TYR A 108 -18.74 -9.06 25.23
C TYR A 108 -18.43 -8.66 23.79
N ASN A 109 -19.02 -7.56 23.33
CA ASN A 109 -18.85 -7.00 22.00
C ASN A 109 -17.41 -6.56 21.72
N GLN A 110 -16.75 -5.94 22.71
CA GLN A 110 -15.34 -5.59 22.63
C GLN A 110 -14.46 -6.84 22.47
N GLN A 111 -14.69 -7.87 23.30
CA GLN A 111 -13.90 -9.09 23.21
C GLN A 111 -14.14 -9.84 21.89
N LEU A 112 -15.39 -9.91 21.43
CA LEU A 112 -15.73 -10.52 20.15
C LEU A 112 -15.09 -9.78 18.97
N SER A 113 -15.12 -8.44 18.99
CA SER A 113 -14.44 -7.58 18.02
C SER A 113 -12.94 -7.89 17.93
N LEU A 114 -12.28 -7.98 19.09
CA LEU A 114 -10.84 -8.30 19.16
C LEU A 114 -10.53 -9.70 18.62
N ARG A 115 -11.34 -10.71 18.97
CA ARG A 115 -11.13 -12.09 18.48
C ARG A 115 -11.32 -12.20 16.98
N ARG A 116 -12.33 -11.51 16.42
CA ARG A 116 -12.57 -11.42 14.97
C ARG A 116 -11.42 -10.72 14.23
N ALA A 117 -10.92 -9.60 14.75
CA ALA A 117 -9.75 -8.92 14.19
C ALA A 117 -8.51 -9.84 14.19
N LYS A 118 -8.28 -10.57 15.28
CA LYS A 118 -7.17 -11.54 15.39
C LYS A 118 -7.30 -12.68 14.38
N SER A 119 -8.52 -13.16 14.14
CA SER A 119 -8.81 -14.20 13.13
C SER A 119 -8.39 -13.76 11.72
N VAL A 120 -8.78 -12.54 11.32
CA VAL A 120 -8.36 -11.94 10.04
C VAL A 120 -6.84 -11.76 9.99
N GLY A 121 -6.23 -11.24 11.06
CA GLY A 121 -4.77 -11.08 11.15
C GLY A 121 -4.00 -12.39 11.00
N ASN A 122 -4.53 -13.50 11.53
CA ASN A 122 -3.93 -14.82 11.35
C ASN A 122 -3.94 -15.26 9.89
N VAL A 123 -5.06 -15.05 9.18
CA VAL A 123 -5.16 -15.38 7.76
C VAL A 123 -4.16 -14.57 6.94
N LEU A 124 -4.06 -13.26 7.19
CA LEU A 124 -3.12 -12.36 6.49
C LEU A 124 -1.65 -12.75 6.69
N ARG A 125 -1.29 -13.33 7.84
CA ARG A 125 0.07 -13.81 8.11
C ARG A 125 0.38 -15.16 7.46
N SER A 126 -0.65 -15.95 7.16
CA SER A 126 -0.51 -17.32 6.65
C SER A 126 -0.59 -17.46 5.13
N GLY A 127 -1.02 -16.41 4.42
CA GLY A 127 -1.30 -16.43 2.98
C GLY A 127 -0.26 -15.68 2.17
#